data_AF-A0A327YK71-F1
#
_entry.id   AF-A0A327YK71-F1
#
_cell.length_a   1.000
_cell.length_b   1.000
_cell.length_c   1.000
_cell.angle_alpha   90.00
_cell.angle_beta   90.00
_cell.angle_gamma   90.00
#
_symmetry.space_group_name_H-M   'P 1'
#
loop_
_entity.id
_entity.type
_entity.pdbx_description
1 polymer ?
#
loop_
_entity_poly.entity_id
_entity_poly.type
_entity_poly.pdbx_seq_one_letter_code
_entity_poly.pdbx_strand_id
1 'polypeptide(L)'
;MKTKIIAIVLLGTLIYSCSPKVIQTEAPKVDEVPLTPELAEGKALYENNCANCHKLYDPNKFSAEQWTPIVLRMQKKAKISDEERDKIYAYLTK
;
A
#
# COMPACT_ATOMS: atom_id res chain seq x y z
N MET A 1 -27.25 42.67 36.80
CA MET A 1 -26.35 43.84 36.68
C MET A 1 -25.31 43.77 37.78
N LYS A 2 -24.02 43.85 37.41
CA LYS A 2 -22.86 44.29 38.23
C LYS A 2 -22.56 43.39 39.44
N THR A 3 -21.54 42.54 39.40
CA THR A 3 -20.13 43.00 39.44
C THR A 3 -19.22 42.12 38.60
N LYS A 4 -18.23 42.79 37.99
CA LYS A 4 -17.30 42.27 37.00
C LYS A 4 -16.05 41.71 37.69
N ILE A 5 -15.53 40.62 37.11
CA ILE A 5 -14.14 40.41 36.66
C ILE A 5 -13.04 40.79 37.67
N ILE A 6 -12.22 39.82 38.06
CA ILE A 6 -10.74 39.86 37.96
C ILE A 6 -10.17 38.49 38.38
N ALA A 7 -9.24 37.97 37.55
CA ALA A 7 -8.14 37.04 37.87
C ALA A 7 -8.49 35.55 38.16
N ILE A 8 -7.83 34.51 37.64
CA ILE A 8 -6.56 34.27 36.91
C ILE A 8 -6.76 32.87 36.28
N VAL A 9 -6.80 32.70 34.96
CA VAL A 9 -5.65 32.41 34.07
C VAL A 9 -4.88 31.11 34.45
N LEU A 10 -5.00 30.12 33.56
CA LEU A 10 -4.00 29.10 33.19
C LEU A 10 -3.33 28.27 34.30
N LEU A 11 -3.76 27.03 34.43
CA LEU A 11 -2.86 25.87 34.66
C LEU A 11 -3.67 24.61 34.24
N GLY A 12 -3.54 24.07 33.03
CA GLY A 12 -2.27 23.60 32.48
C GLY A 12 -1.86 22.27 33.10
N THR A 13 -2.76 21.28 33.15
CA THR A 13 -2.43 19.89 33.51
C THR A 13 -3.14 18.96 32.50
N LEU A 14 -2.53 18.69 31.34
CA LEU A 14 -1.70 17.50 31.10
C LEU A 14 -2.30 16.22 31.70
N ILE A 15 -3.30 15.66 31.03
CA ILE A 15 -3.45 14.20 30.96
C ILE A 15 -3.41 13.77 29.50
N TYR A 16 -2.17 13.61 29.07
CA TYR A 16 -1.67 12.91 27.90
C TYR A 16 -2.27 11.49 27.87
N SER A 17 -3.45 11.35 27.27
CA SER A 17 -4.14 10.06 27.15
C SER A 17 -3.63 9.33 25.91
N CYS A 18 -2.51 8.63 26.11
CA CYS A 18 -2.07 7.41 25.44
C CYS A 18 -2.53 7.23 23.98
N SER A 19 -1.70 7.70 23.05
CA SER A 19 -1.60 7.07 21.74
C SER A 19 -1.12 5.63 21.91
N PRO A 20 -1.74 4.61 21.29
CA PRO A 20 -1.12 3.30 21.24
C PRO A 20 0.17 3.44 20.44
N LYS A 21 1.32 3.33 21.13
CA LYS A 21 2.60 3.05 20.48
C LYS A 21 2.50 1.63 19.95
N VAL A 22 1.98 1.48 18.74
CA VAL A 22 2.15 0.27 17.97
C VAL A 22 3.64 0.14 17.76
N ILE A 23 4.24 -0.78 18.51
CA ILE A 23 5.60 -1.25 18.31
C ILE A 23 5.58 -1.84 16.90
N GLN A 24 6.08 -1.07 15.93
CA GLN A 24 6.43 -1.62 14.64
C GLN A 24 7.55 -2.62 14.92
N THR A 25 7.21 -3.90 14.86
CA THR A 25 8.18 -4.97 14.68
C THR A 25 8.89 -4.66 13.37
N GLU A 26 10.10 -4.14 13.47
CA GLU A 26 11.00 -3.93 12.35
C GLU A 26 11.39 -5.33 11.83
N ALA A 27 10.64 -5.81 10.84
CA ALA A 27 11.09 -6.89 9.98
C ALA A 27 12.36 -6.42 9.25
N PRO A 28 13.35 -7.30 9.00
CA PRO A 28 14.59 -6.90 8.37
C PRO A 28 14.29 -6.26 7.02
N LYS A 29 14.63 -4.97 6.90
CA LYS A 29 14.56 -4.19 5.68
C LYS A 29 15.50 -4.83 4.66
N VAL A 30 14.95 -5.70 3.82
CA VAL A 30 15.51 -5.93 2.49
C VAL A 30 15.55 -4.55 1.84
N ASP A 31 16.69 -4.16 1.28
CA ASP A 31 16.88 -2.88 0.60
C ASP A 31 15.95 -2.75 -0.61
N GLU A 32 14.66 -2.45 -0.38
CA GLU A 32 13.73 -2.08 -1.42
C GLU A 32 14.09 -0.67 -1.88
N VAL A 33 14.78 -0.60 -3.01
CA VAL A 33 14.83 0.62 -3.83
C VAL A 33 13.39 1.11 -3.98
N PRO A 34 13.10 2.38 -3.64
CA PRO A 34 11.74 2.88 -3.69
C PRO A 34 11.19 2.69 -5.11
N LEU A 35 10.05 2.01 -5.20
CA LEU A 35 9.34 1.84 -6.47
C LEU A 35 9.00 3.22 -7.04
N THR A 36 9.10 3.35 -8.36
CA THR A 36 8.49 4.50 -9.05
C THR A 36 6.98 4.52 -8.76
N PRO A 37 6.32 5.69 -8.80
CA PRO A 37 4.86 5.75 -8.58
C PRO A 37 4.06 4.80 -9.47
N GLU A 38 4.51 4.60 -10.72
CA GLU A 38 3.91 3.68 -11.68
C GLU A 38 4.05 2.21 -11.26
N LEU A 39 5.24 1.79 -10.81
CA LEU A 39 5.45 0.42 -10.32
C LEU A 39 4.73 0.17 -8.99
N ALA A 40 4.56 1.19 -8.16
CA ALA A 40 3.76 1.12 -6.94
C ALA A 40 2.27 0.90 -7.25
N GLU A 41 1.74 1.59 -8.27
CA GLU A 41 0.37 1.37 -8.75
C GLU A 41 0.20 -0.04 -9.32
N GLY A 42 1.14 -0.50 -10.16
CA GLY A 42 1.15 -1.87 -10.69
C GLY A 42 1.18 -2.93 -9.59
N LYS A 43 1.99 -2.73 -8.54
CA LYS A 43 2.02 -3.60 -7.36
C LYS A 43 0.67 -3.65 -6.66
N ALA A 44 0.07 -2.49 -6.38
CA ALA A 44 -1.22 -2.42 -5.70
C ALA A 44 -2.33 -3.12 -6.53
N LEU A 45 -2.35 -2.91 -7.84
CA LEU A 45 -3.27 -3.60 -8.74
C LEU A 45 -3.06 -5.12 -8.73
N TYR A 46 -1.80 -5.59 -8.72
CA TYR A 46 -1.50 -7.01 -8.64
C TYR A 46 -2.00 -7.63 -7.34
N GLU A 47 -1.73 -6.99 -6.20
CA GLU A 47 -2.12 -7.47 -4.88
C GLU A 47 -3.64 -7.48 -4.67
N ASN A 48 -4.33 -6.44 -5.15
CA ASN A 48 -5.77 -6.28 -4.94
C ASN A 48 -6.62 -7.08 -5.93
N ASN A 49 -6.16 -7.30 -7.16
CA ASN A 49 -6.95 -7.98 -8.19
C ASN A 49 -6.60 -9.46 -8.33
N CYS A 50 -5.32 -9.84 -8.20
CA CYS A 50 -4.87 -11.19 -8.55
C CYS A 50 -4.93 -12.18 -7.37
N ALA A 51 -5.07 -11.69 -6.12
CA ALA A 51 -5.17 -12.54 -4.92
C ALA A 51 -6.59 -13.10 -4.68
N ASN A 52 -7.59 -12.62 -5.44
CA ASN A 52 -8.99 -12.95 -5.20
C ASN A 52 -9.38 -14.40 -5.55
N CYS A 53 -8.65 -15.02 -6.49
CA CYS A 53 -8.99 -16.35 -7.03
C CYS A 53 -7.94 -17.43 -6.70
N HIS A 54 -6.70 -17.03 -6.43
CA HIS A 54 -5.61 -17.93 -6.06
C HIS A 54 -4.51 -17.15 -5.34
N LYS A 55 -3.55 -17.87 -4.73
CA LYS A 55 -2.37 -17.23 -4.14
C LYS A 55 -1.58 -16.46 -5.20
N LEU A 56 -1.06 -15.29 -4.83
CA LEU A 56 -0.15 -14.52 -5.68
C LEU A 56 1.12 -15.31 -5.96
N TYR A 57 1.59 -15.21 -7.19
CA TYR A 57 2.88 -15.73 -7.59
C TYR A 57 3.96 -14.71 -7.27
N ASP A 58 5.16 -15.18 -6.92
CA ASP A 58 6.31 -14.28 -6.77
C ASP A 58 6.59 -13.61 -8.12
N PRO A 59 6.79 -12.28 -8.20
CA PRO A 59 7.14 -11.58 -9.43
C PRO A 59 8.36 -12.20 -10.15
N ASN A 60 9.33 -12.73 -9.40
CA ASN A 60 10.55 -13.34 -9.93
C ASN A 60 10.37 -14.80 -10.36
N LYS A 61 9.16 -15.36 -10.24
CA LYS A 61 8.90 -16.77 -10.59
C LYS A 61 8.98 -17.05 -12.08
N PHE A 62 8.69 -16.06 -12.92
CA PHE A 62 8.61 -16.21 -14.36
C PHE A 62 9.42 -15.08 -15.04
N SER A 63 9.93 -15.34 -16.24
CA SER A 63 10.53 -14.30 -17.08
C SER A 63 9.47 -13.35 -17.63
N ALA A 64 9.90 -12.20 -18.17
CA ALA A 64 9.00 -11.25 -18.81
C ALA A 64 8.19 -11.87 -19.97
N GLU A 65 8.84 -12.70 -20.79
CA GLU A 65 8.20 -13.40 -21.91
C GLU A 65 7.18 -14.42 -21.42
N GLN A 66 7.43 -15.07 -20.28
CA GLN A 66 6.49 -16.01 -19.66
C GLN A 66 5.31 -15.28 -19.02
N TRP A 67 5.54 -14.12 -18.42
CA TRP A 67 4.49 -13.30 -17.84
C TRP A 67 3.50 -12.81 -18.89
N THR A 68 3.96 -12.39 -20.08
CA THR A 68 3.10 -11.85 -21.15
C THR A 68 1.81 -12.68 -21.40
N PRO A 69 1.89 -13.99 -21.77
CA PRO A 69 0.69 -14.80 -21.98
C PRO A 69 -0.07 -15.10 -20.68
N ILE A 70 0.59 -15.09 -19.52
CA ILE A 70 -0.05 -15.31 -18.21
C ILE A 70 -0.98 -14.15 -17.88
N VAL A 71 -0.47 -12.91 -17.92
CA VAL A 71 -1.26 -11.73 -17.55
C VAL A 71 -2.37 -11.48 -18.57
N LEU A 72 -2.15 -11.71 -19.87
CA LEU A 72 -3.20 -11.67 -20.90
C LEU A 72 -4.35 -12.64 -20.62
N ARG A 73 -4.03 -13.87 -20.20
CA ARG A 73 -5.04 -14.86 -19.83
C ARG A 73 -5.76 -14.46 -18.54
N MET A 74 -5.04 -13.90 -17.56
CA MET A 74 -5.62 -13.48 -16.28
C MET A 74 -6.48 -12.24 -16.42
N GLN A 75 -6.16 -11.32 -17.33
CA GLN A 75 -6.94 -10.11 -17.60
C GLN A 75 -8.44 -10.45 -17.78
N LYS A 76 -8.76 -11.40 -18.65
CA LYS A 76 -10.13 -11.84 -18.93
C LYS A 76 -10.81 -12.49 -17.72
N LYS A 77 -10.05 -13.19 -16.87
CA LYS A 77 -10.58 -13.90 -15.70
C LYS A 77 -10.79 -12.99 -14.49
N ALA A 78 -9.84 -12.08 -14.26
CA ALA A 78 -9.88 -11.07 -13.22
C ALA A 78 -10.75 -9.86 -13.62
N LYS A 79 -11.15 -9.77 -14.89
CA LYS A 79 -11.99 -8.70 -15.45
C LYS A 79 -11.37 -7.30 -15.27
N ILE A 80 -10.06 -7.21 -15.48
CA ILE A 80 -9.31 -5.96 -15.42
C ILE A 80 -9.13 -5.37 -16.84
N SER A 81 -8.95 -4.06 -16.92
CA SER A 81 -8.73 -3.31 -18.16
C SER A 81 -7.35 -3.59 -18.77
N ASP A 82 -7.16 -3.15 -20.02
CA ASP A 82 -5.84 -3.22 -20.68
C ASP A 82 -4.80 -2.38 -19.94
N GLU A 83 -5.18 -1.18 -19.46
CA GLU A 83 -4.28 -0.29 -18.72
C GLU A 83 -3.83 -0.92 -17.38
N GLU A 84 -4.77 -1.50 -16.63
CA GLU A 84 -4.43 -2.19 -15.38
C GLU A 84 -3.52 -3.39 -15.62
N ARG A 85 -3.78 -4.16 -16.70
CA ARG A 85 -2.89 -5.26 -17.11
C ARG A 85 -1.48 -4.77 -17.37
N ASP A 86 -1.33 -3.66 -18.09
CA ASP A 86 -0.02 -3.15 -18.50
C ASP A 86 0.79 -2.64 -17.29
N LYS A 87 0.14 -1.97 -16.35
CA LYS A 87 0.77 -1.57 -15.06
C LYS A 87 1.18 -2.77 -14.22
N ILE A 88 0.33 -3.80 -14.14
CA ILE A 88 0.66 -5.06 -13.46
C ILE A 88 1.84 -5.74 -14.14
N TYR A 89 1.86 -5.80 -15.47
CA TYR A 89 2.94 -6.40 -16.24
C TYR A 89 4.27 -5.67 -15.98
N ALA A 90 4.28 -4.34 -16.07
CA ALA A 90 5.45 -3.53 -15.76
C ALA A 90 6.00 -3.81 -14.35
N TYR A 91 5.13 -3.97 -13.35
CA TYR A 91 5.53 -4.38 -12.00
C TYR A 91 6.14 -5.78 -11.94
N LEU A 92 5.56 -6.75 -12.67
CA LEU A 92 6.02 -8.15 -12.67
C LEU A 92 7.34 -8.36 -13.42
N THR A 93 7.75 -7.41 -14.27
CA THR A 93 8.95 -7.52 -15.11
C THR A 93 10.00 -6.44 -14.83
N LYS A 94 9.92 -5.79 -13.67
CA LYS A 94 10.89 -4.77 -13.23
C LYS A 94 12.25 -5.35 -12.85
#